data_AF-A0A2E5C6V0-F1
#
_entry.id   AF-A0A2E5C6V0-F1
#
_cell.length_a   1.000
_cell.length_b   1.000
_cell.length_c   1.000
_cell.angle_alpha   90.00
_cell.angle_beta   90.00
_cell.angle_gamma   90.00
#
_symmetry.space_group_name_H-M   'P 1'
#
loop_
_entity.id
_entity.type
_entity.pdbx_description
1 polymer ?
#
loop_
_entity_poly.entity_id
_entity_poly.type
_entity_poly.pdbx_seq_one_letter_code
_entity_poly.pdbx_strand_id
1 'polypeptide(L)'
;MTYPAALALAARYGLQREFAMSYRQVRPWWAFWISEERAVWSALVDCDLQGHRVTSKNDDSLTEQIRAKVRQRKTDDFLRENAAAVAEAERIAKIQRSRDREDLSIKVGVSLATVVIALSAVWLFFGPDAPAPPKTDAEIRHDELSIGFSVWNGSHIELTQRIKAAMNDPDSYEHVDTRYRDNGDHLIVTTSFRGANAFGGKVVNTWTARTAIDGRVLQIISTQ
;
A
#
# COMPACT_ATOMS: atom_id res chain seq x y z
N MET A 1 -61.42 12.41 48.93
CA MET A 1 -60.93 13.71 48.39
C MET A 1 -61.49 13.86 46.99
N THR A 2 -62.10 15.00 46.64
CA THR A 2 -62.68 15.20 45.29
C THR A 2 -61.59 15.49 44.25
N TYR A 3 -61.84 15.24 42.96
CA TYR A 3 -60.86 15.52 41.90
C TYR A 3 -60.34 16.98 41.93
N PRO A 4 -61.17 18.03 42.07
CA PRO A 4 -60.67 19.41 42.14
C PRO A 4 -59.75 19.65 43.34
N ALA A 5 -60.03 19.04 44.49
CA ALA A 5 -59.19 19.16 45.68
C ALA A 5 -57.84 18.45 45.50
N ALA A 6 -57.83 17.27 44.88
CA ALA A 6 -56.62 16.52 44.57
C ALA A 6 -55.78 17.19 43.49
N LEU A 7 -56.42 17.76 42.46
CA LEU A 7 -55.74 18.55 41.43
C LEU A 7 -55.10 19.82 42.02
N ALA A 8 -55.79 20.50 42.94
CA ALA A 8 -55.23 21.66 43.64
C ALA A 8 -54.05 21.28 44.53
N LEU A 9 -54.08 20.09 45.15
CA LEU A 9 -52.95 19.55 45.91
C LEU A 9 -51.75 19.27 44.98
N ALA A 10 -51.97 18.56 43.87
CA ALA A 10 -50.94 18.28 42.88
C ALA A 10 -50.34 19.56 42.26
N ALA A 11 -51.17 20.58 42.02
CA ALA A 11 -50.74 21.86 41.48
C ALA A 11 -49.74 22.60 42.41
N ARG A 12 -49.88 22.46 43.73
CA ARG A 12 -48.93 23.06 44.69
C ARG A 12 -47.52 22.45 44.56
N TYR A 13 -47.46 21.17 44.24
CA TYR A 13 -46.19 20.47 44.01
C TYR A 13 -45.70 20.58 42.55
N GLY A 14 -46.44 21.31 41.70
CA GLY A 14 -46.17 21.41 40.26
C GLY A 14 -46.41 20.11 39.50
N LEU A 15 -47.17 19.17 40.08
CA LEU A 15 -47.48 17.84 39.54
C LEU A 15 -48.87 17.77 38.91
N GLN A 16 -49.50 18.91 38.60
CA GLN A 16 -50.88 18.94 38.08
C GLN A 16 -51.04 18.12 36.80
N ARG A 17 -50.01 18.11 35.95
CA ARG A 17 -50.03 17.39 34.67
C ARG A 17 -49.87 15.90 34.90
N GLU A 18 -48.93 15.48 35.74
CA GLU A 18 -48.74 14.06 36.10
C GLU A 18 -50.00 13.48 36.75
N PHE A 19 -50.58 14.20 37.72
CA PHE A 19 -51.80 13.79 38.39
C PHE A 19 -52.97 13.65 37.43
N ALA A 20 -53.19 14.64 36.56
CA ALA A 20 -54.28 14.58 35.58
C ALA A 20 -54.10 13.44 34.56
N MET A 21 -52.87 13.14 34.16
CA MET A 21 -52.56 12.03 33.25
C MET A 21 -52.78 10.67 33.92
N SER A 22 -52.26 10.46 35.13
CA SER A 22 -52.49 9.21 35.89
C SER A 22 -53.99 9.01 36.17
N TYR A 23 -54.69 10.07 36.61
CA TYR A 23 -56.14 10.01 36.80
C TYR A 23 -56.90 9.59 35.53
N ARG A 24 -56.50 10.11 34.36
CA ARG A 24 -57.11 9.74 33.07
C ARG A 24 -56.77 8.31 32.64
N GLN A 25 -55.60 7.79 33.00
CA GLN A 25 -55.22 6.40 32.74
C GLN A 25 -56.01 5.42 33.61
N VAL A 26 -56.21 5.78 34.90
CA VAL A 26 -56.98 4.95 35.84
C VAL A 26 -58.48 5.05 35.58
N ARG A 27 -59.00 6.22 35.19
CA ARG A 27 -60.41 6.45 34.90
C ARG A 27 -60.61 7.10 33.52
N PRO A 28 -60.42 6.32 32.44
CA PRO A 28 -60.77 6.76 31.10
C PRO A 28 -62.29 6.95 30.98
N TRP A 29 -62.72 7.67 29.95
CA TRP A 29 -64.13 8.07 29.77
C TRP A 29 -65.12 6.90 29.69
N TRP A 30 -64.66 5.69 29.33
CA TRP A 30 -65.46 4.47 29.26
C TRP A 30 -65.50 3.67 30.57
N ALA A 31 -64.65 3.97 31.57
CA ALA A 31 -64.52 3.20 32.80
C ALA A 31 -65.48 3.69 33.90
N PHE A 32 -66.79 3.59 33.65
CA PHE A 32 -67.83 4.10 34.56
C PHE A 32 -67.94 3.31 35.89
N TRP A 33 -67.41 2.09 35.96
CA TRP A 33 -67.41 1.25 37.17
C TRP A 33 -66.35 1.65 38.20
N ILE A 34 -65.38 2.49 37.82
CA ILE A 34 -64.34 2.99 38.73
C ILE A 34 -64.87 4.24 39.42
N SER A 35 -65.01 4.20 40.74
CA SER A 35 -65.44 5.35 41.52
C SER A 35 -64.39 6.48 41.44
N GLU A 36 -64.88 7.72 41.47
CA GLU A 36 -64.01 8.91 41.45
C GLU A 36 -62.98 8.87 42.58
N GLU A 37 -63.40 8.46 43.79
CA GLU A 37 -62.52 8.38 44.95
C GLU A 37 -61.37 7.39 44.73
N ARG A 38 -61.64 6.22 44.15
CA ARG A 38 -60.61 5.22 43.85
C ARG A 38 -59.62 5.73 42.79
N ALA A 39 -60.13 6.40 41.76
CA ALA A 39 -59.31 6.98 40.71
C ALA A 39 -58.43 8.13 41.23
N VAL A 40 -59.00 9.00 42.07
CA VAL A 40 -58.25 10.08 42.75
C VAL A 40 -57.18 9.50 43.65
N TRP A 41 -57.51 8.50 44.47
CA TRP A 41 -56.55 7.89 45.39
C TRP A 41 -55.41 7.20 44.64
N SER A 42 -55.71 6.43 43.59
CA SER A 42 -54.68 5.81 42.73
C SER A 42 -53.79 6.86 42.04
N ALA A 43 -54.36 7.98 41.60
CA ALA A 43 -53.56 9.04 40.98
C ALA A 43 -52.68 9.79 41.98
N LEU A 44 -53.14 9.95 43.23
CA LEU A 44 -52.32 10.46 44.33
C LEU A 44 -51.22 9.46 44.71
N VAL A 45 -51.48 8.15 44.63
CA VAL A 45 -50.49 7.08 44.82
C VAL A 45 -49.35 7.20 43.84
N ASP A 46 -49.69 7.31 42.56
CA ASP A 46 -48.69 7.42 41.49
C ASP A 46 -47.85 8.69 41.59
N CYS A 47 -48.42 9.76 42.17
CA CYS A 47 -47.72 11.02 42.41
C CYS A 47 -47.01 11.08 43.77
N ASP A 48 -47.03 10.01 44.57
CA ASP A 48 -46.49 9.95 45.94
C ASP A 48 -47.08 11.01 46.89
N LEU A 49 -48.35 11.37 46.68
CA LEU A 49 -49.07 12.39 47.47
C LEU A 49 -49.99 11.79 48.55
N GLN A 50 -49.85 10.48 48.82
CA GLN A 50 -50.68 9.75 49.79
C GLN A 50 -50.32 10.17 51.22
N GLY A 51 -51.16 10.98 51.86
CA GLY A 51 -50.99 11.38 53.25
C GLY A 51 -50.58 12.83 53.46
N HIS A 52 -50.33 13.59 52.38
CA HIS A 52 -50.08 15.02 52.48
C HIS A 52 -51.41 15.77 52.74
N ARG A 53 -51.63 16.23 53.97
CA ARG A 53 -52.77 17.09 54.34
C ARG A 53 -52.41 18.56 54.08
N VAL A 54 -53.41 19.36 53.71
CA VAL A 54 -53.27 20.81 53.48
C VAL A 54 -52.86 21.50 54.78
N THR A 55 -51.56 21.60 55.03
CA THR A 55 -50.99 22.44 56.09
C THR A 55 -50.10 23.46 55.41
N SER A 56 -50.29 24.73 55.75
CA SER A 56 -49.56 25.83 55.12
C SER A 56 -48.24 26.08 55.83
N LYS A 57 -47.27 26.53 55.02
CA LYS A 57 -45.98 27.14 55.39
C LYS A 57 -44.81 26.14 55.55
N ASN A 58 -43.86 26.26 54.62
CA ASN A 58 -42.51 25.64 54.54
C ASN A 58 -42.35 24.28 53.83
N ASP A 59 -42.68 24.20 52.53
CA ASP A 59 -42.65 22.94 51.76
C ASP A 59 -41.82 22.97 50.45
N ASP A 60 -40.98 23.97 50.18
CA ASP A 60 -40.23 24.02 48.91
C ASP A 60 -39.20 22.88 48.81
N SER A 61 -38.47 22.59 49.90
CA SER A 61 -37.53 21.45 49.95
C SER A 61 -38.23 20.10 49.84
N LEU A 62 -39.41 19.95 50.46
CA LEU A 62 -40.20 18.73 50.38
C LEU A 62 -40.77 18.52 48.98
N THR A 63 -41.21 19.61 48.34
CA THR A 63 -41.70 19.62 46.96
C THR A 63 -40.62 19.20 45.97
N GLU A 64 -39.40 19.71 46.13
CA GLU A 64 -38.27 19.29 45.31
C GLU A 64 -37.88 17.83 45.55
N GLN A 65 -37.90 17.36 46.81
CA GLN A 65 -37.62 15.97 47.13
C GLN A 65 -38.64 15.00 46.52
N ILE A 66 -39.93 15.31 46.59
CA ILE A 66 -41.00 14.49 45.99
C ILE A 66 -40.84 14.49 44.46
N ARG A 67 -40.63 15.65 43.85
CA ARG A 67 -40.41 15.77 42.40
C ARG A 67 -39.16 15.00 41.95
N ALA A 68 -38.08 15.07 42.71
CA ALA A 68 -36.84 14.34 42.44
C ALA A 68 -37.05 12.82 42.53
N LYS A 69 -37.76 12.34 43.56
CA LYS A 69 -38.09 10.91 43.71
C LYS A 69 -38.99 10.38 42.59
N VAL A 70 -40.04 11.11 42.23
CA VAL A 70 -40.93 10.73 41.12
C VAL A 70 -40.16 10.69 39.80
N ARG A 71 -39.24 11.64 39.59
CA ARG A 71 -38.36 11.65 38.41
C ARG A 71 -37.42 10.45 38.40
N GLN A 72 -36.76 10.14 39.51
CA GLN A 72 -35.87 8.98 39.64
C GLN A 72 -36.60 7.67 39.40
N ARG A 73 -37.78 7.45 40.00
CA ARG A 73 -38.55 6.22 39.79
C ARG A 73 -38.91 6.00 38.32
N LYS A 74 -39.34 7.07 37.63
CA LYS A 74 -39.60 6.99 36.18
C LYS A 74 -38.35 6.64 35.38
N THR A 75 -37.19 7.18 35.78
CA THR A 75 -35.91 6.82 35.15
C THR A 75 -35.56 5.35 35.41
N ASP A 76 -35.74 4.86 36.64
CA ASP A 76 -35.44 3.47 37.01
C ASP A 76 -36.38 2.47 36.32
N ASP A 77 -37.68 2.78 36.22
CA ASP A 77 -38.66 1.95 35.52
C ASP A 77 -38.36 1.93 34.02
N PHE A 78 -38.05 3.08 33.42
CA PHE A 78 -37.61 3.17 32.03
C PHE A 78 -36.32 2.38 31.78
N LEU A 79 -35.35 2.49 32.69
CA LEU A 79 -34.09 1.74 32.60
C LEU A 79 -34.33 0.25 32.79
N ARG A 80 -35.23 -0.20 33.66
CA ARG A 80 -35.59 -1.62 33.81
C ARG A 80 -36.27 -2.17 32.56
N GLU A 81 -37.19 -1.42 31.99
CA GLU A 81 -37.89 -1.79 30.75
C GLU A 81 -36.92 -1.87 29.56
N ASN A 82 -35.91 -0.98 29.52
CA ASN A 82 -34.93 -0.92 28.44
C ASN A 82 -33.59 -1.59 28.77
N ALA A 83 -33.41 -2.18 29.96
CA ALA A 83 -32.13 -2.72 30.43
C ALA A 83 -31.61 -3.81 29.49
N ALA A 84 -32.51 -4.66 28.98
CA ALA A 84 -32.16 -5.69 28.02
C ALA A 84 -31.67 -5.10 26.69
N ALA A 85 -32.31 -4.02 26.21
CA ALA A 85 -31.90 -3.34 24.98
C ALA A 85 -30.54 -2.64 25.15
N VAL A 86 -30.29 -2.02 26.30
CA VAL A 86 -29.01 -1.38 26.62
C VAL A 86 -27.89 -2.43 26.73
N ALA A 87 -28.14 -3.54 27.43
CA ALA A 87 -27.17 -4.64 27.55
C ALA A 87 -26.83 -5.28 26.19
N GLU A 88 -27.83 -5.41 25.31
CA GLU A 88 -27.61 -5.93 23.95
C GLU A 88 -26.82 -4.93 23.09
N ALA A 89 -27.11 -3.63 23.19
CA ALA A 89 -26.33 -2.59 22.52
C ALA A 89 -24.86 -2.58 22.99
N GLU A 90 -24.61 -2.76 24.30
CA GLU A 90 -23.25 -2.85 24.84
C GLU A 90 -22.50 -4.09 24.33
N ARG A 91 -23.19 -5.24 24.24
CA ARG A 91 -22.61 -6.47 23.66
C ARG A 91 -22.23 -6.27 22.20
N ILE A 92 -23.12 -5.68 21.40
CA ILE A 92 -22.87 -5.39 19.98
C ILE A 92 -21.70 -4.40 19.84
N ALA A 93 -21.67 -3.34 20.65
CA ALA A 93 -20.59 -2.35 20.64
C ALA A 93 -19.24 -2.99 21.01
N LYS A 94 -19.22 -3.95 21.94
CA LYS A 94 -17.99 -4.67 22.31
C LYS A 94 -17.48 -5.55 21.16
N ILE A 95 -18.39 -6.24 20.46
CA ILE A 95 -18.06 -7.07 19.28
C ILE A 95 -17.55 -6.19 18.13
N GLN A 96 -18.17 -5.02 17.90
CA GLN A 96 -17.71 -4.07 16.89
C GLN A 96 -16.29 -3.57 17.21
N ARG A 97 -16.02 -3.17 18.46
CA ARG A 97 -14.68 -2.73 18.87
C ARG A 97 -13.61 -3.81 18.71
N SER A 98 -13.91 -5.08 18.96
CA SER A 98 -12.95 -6.16 18.72
C SER A 98 -12.67 -6.35 17.23
N ARG A 99 -13.73 -6.28 16.39
CA ARG A 99 -13.60 -6.40 14.94
C ARG A 99 -12.80 -5.25 14.34
N ASP A 100 -13.06 -4.02 14.77
CA ASP A 100 -12.32 -2.83 14.32
C ASP A 100 -10.83 -2.92 14.68
N ARG A 101 -10.51 -3.51 15.84
CA ARG A 101 -9.13 -3.72 16.28
C ARG A 101 -8.40 -4.77 15.43
N GLU A 102 -9.07 -5.85 15.06
CA GLU A 102 -8.52 -6.88 14.17
C GLU A 102 -8.28 -6.33 12.76
N ASP A 103 -9.25 -5.57 12.22
CA ASP A 103 -9.11 -4.89 10.92
C ASP A 103 -7.95 -3.88 10.93
N LEU A 104 -7.76 -3.13 12.03
CA LEU A 104 -6.62 -2.23 12.17
C LEU A 104 -5.30 -3.00 12.15
N SER A 105 -5.22 -4.12 12.87
CA SER A 105 -4.00 -4.95 12.92
C SER A 105 -3.64 -5.52 11.55
N ILE A 106 -4.63 -5.99 10.79
CA ILE A 106 -4.42 -6.52 9.43
C ILE A 106 -3.96 -5.41 8.49
N LYS A 107 -4.61 -4.24 8.50
CA LYS A 107 -4.24 -3.10 7.64
C LYS A 107 -2.83 -2.61 7.93
N VAL A 108 -2.45 -2.47 9.19
CA VAL A 108 -1.08 -2.07 9.58
C VAL A 108 -0.06 -3.11 9.10
N GLY A 109 -0.34 -4.40 9.26
CA GLY A 109 0.54 -5.47 8.79
C GLY A 109 0.75 -5.46 7.27
N VAL A 110 -0.32 -5.34 6.50
CA VAL A 110 -0.25 -5.26 5.02
C VAL A 110 0.51 -4.02 4.58
N SER A 111 0.28 -2.88 5.21
CA SER A 111 0.97 -1.61 4.90
C SER A 111 2.48 -1.70 5.15
N LEU A 112 2.89 -2.35 6.24
CA LEU A 112 4.31 -2.54 6.54
C LEU A 112 4.97 -3.48 5.52
N ALA A 113 4.28 -4.57 5.16
CA ALA A 113 4.77 -5.52 4.18
C ALA A 113 4.95 -4.88 2.79
N THR A 114 4.02 -4.03 2.35
CA THR A 114 4.14 -3.32 1.06
C THR A 114 5.31 -2.34 1.04
N VAL A 115 5.55 -1.62 2.14
CA VAL A 115 6.72 -0.72 2.27
C VAL A 115 8.02 -1.51 2.21
N VAL A 116 8.12 -2.64 2.90
CA VAL A 116 9.32 -3.50 2.87
C VAL A 116 9.56 -4.02 1.46
N ILE A 117 8.52 -4.53 0.78
CA ILE A 117 8.62 -5.02 -0.60
C ILE A 117 9.08 -3.91 -1.54
N ALA A 118 8.49 -2.71 -1.42
CA ALA A 118 8.87 -1.56 -2.23
C ALA A 118 10.34 -1.14 -2.01
N LEU A 119 10.80 -1.10 -0.75
CA LEU A 119 12.19 -0.79 -0.43
C LEU A 119 13.17 -1.85 -0.98
N SER A 120 12.81 -3.14 -0.88
CA SER A 120 13.62 -4.21 -1.48
C SER A 120 13.66 -4.13 -3.01
N ALA A 121 12.56 -3.76 -3.65
CA ALA A 121 12.55 -3.53 -5.10
C ALA A 121 13.42 -2.32 -5.48
N VAL A 122 13.33 -1.21 -4.75
CA VAL A 122 14.20 -0.05 -4.97
C VAL A 122 15.68 -0.42 -4.85
N TRP A 123 16.04 -1.24 -3.86
CA TRP A 123 17.42 -1.73 -3.71
C TRP A 123 17.87 -2.63 -4.87
N LEU A 124 16.97 -3.46 -5.42
CA LEU A 124 17.28 -4.28 -6.60
C LEU A 124 17.48 -3.46 -7.89
N PHE A 125 16.77 -2.33 -8.03
CA PHE A 125 16.86 -1.50 -9.23
C PHE A 125 17.90 -0.38 -9.15
N PHE A 126 18.17 0.14 -7.96
CA PHE A 126 19.07 1.28 -7.73
C PHE A 126 20.24 0.96 -6.79
N GLY A 127 20.43 -0.31 -6.46
CA GLY A 127 21.60 -0.77 -5.73
C GLY A 127 22.87 -0.46 -6.51
N PRO A 128 24.01 -0.23 -5.83
CA PRO A 128 25.27 -0.02 -6.50
C PRO A 128 25.61 -1.26 -7.33
N ASP A 129 25.94 -1.05 -8.61
CA ASP A 129 26.45 -2.12 -9.47
C ASP A 129 27.64 -2.77 -8.77
N ALA A 130 27.58 -4.09 -8.59
CA ALA A 130 28.74 -4.83 -8.11
C ALA A 130 29.91 -4.51 -9.06
N PRO A 131 31.14 -4.28 -8.53
CA PRO A 131 32.28 -4.03 -9.40
C PRO A 131 32.41 -5.19 -10.38
N ALA A 132 32.54 -4.87 -11.67
CA ALA A 132 32.69 -5.88 -12.71
C ALA A 132 33.76 -6.89 -12.29
N PRO A 133 33.53 -8.20 -12.51
CA PRO A 133 34.54 -9.20 -12.19
C PRO A 133 35.87 -8.81 -12.84
N PRO A 134 37.01 -9.05 -12.16
CA PRO A 134 38.32 -8.75 -12.75
C PRO A 134 38.44 -9.48 -14.09
N LYS A 135 38.85 -8.76 -15.14
CA LYS A 135 39.08 -9.33 -16.47
C LYS A 135 39.96 -10.57 -16.35
N THR A 136 39.57 -11.64 -17.03
CA THR A 136 40.36 -12.86 -17.09
C THR A 136 41.60 -12.67 -17.97
N ASP A 137 42.68 -13.41 -17.73
CA ASP A 137 43.91 -13.32 -18.53
C ASP A 137 43.65 -13.53 -20.04
N ALA A 138 42.66 -14.34 -20.38
CA ALA A 138 42.24 -14.60 -21.76
C ALA A 138 41.60 -13.36 -22.41
N GLU A 139 40.80 -12.60 -21.67
CA GLU A 139 40.18 -11.35 -22.15
C GLU A 139 41.23 -10.25 -22.33
N ILE A 140 42.20 -10.15 -21.40
CA ILE A 140 43.33 -9.23 -21.53
C ILE A 140 44.12 -9.54 -22.80
N ARG A 141 44.43 -10.81 -23.03
CA ARG A 141 45.12 -11.23 -24.25
C ARG A 141 44.30 -10.93 -25.50
N HIS A 142 42.99 -11.15 -25.48
CA HIS A 142 42.13 -10.82 -26.62
C HIS A 142 42.14 -9.32 -26.92
N ASP A 143 42.05 -8.47 -25.89
CA ASP A 143 42.11 -7.01 -26.00
C ASP A 143 43.44 -6.57 -26.63
N GLU A 144 44.58 -7.13 -26.18
CA GLU A 144 45.90 -6.85 -26.75
C GLU A 144 45.99 -7.21 -28.24
N LEU A 145 45.51 -8.40 -28.62
CA LEU A 145 45.55 -8.87 -30.01
C LEU A 145 44.64 -8.03 -30.91
N SER A 146 43.51 -7.54 -30.38
CA SER A 146 42.52 -6.78 -31.16
C SER A 146 43.06 -5.45 -31.71
N ILE A 147 44.13 -4.90 -31.12
CA ILE A 147 44.75 -3.61 -31.51
C ILE A 147 45.21 -3.64 -32.98
N GLY A 148 45.70 -4.77 -33.47
CA GLY A 148 46.18 -4.93 -34.84
C GLY A 148 45.08 -5.10 -35.89
N PHE A 149 43.82 -5.26 -35.47
CA PHE A 149 42.69 -5.58 -36.35
C PHE A 149 41.66 -4.45 -36.41
N SER A 150 41.03 -4.30 -37.57
CA SER A 150 39.94 -3.37 -37.79
C SER A 150 38.66 -3.86 -37.13
N VAL A 151 38.03 -3.01 -36.31
CA VAL A 151 36.74 -3.26 -35.64
C VAL A 151 35.61 -3.53 -36.65
N TRP A 152 35.71 -2.98 -37.86
CA TRP A 152 34.61 -3.00 -38.83
C TRP A 152 34.58 -4.25 -39.72
N ASN A 153 35.75 -4.76 -40.11
CA ASN A 153 35.84 -5.86 -41.08
C ASN A 153 36.81 -6.97 -40.66
N GLY A 154 37.41 -6.89 -39.47
CA GLY A 154 38.38 -7.88 -38.98
C GLY A 154 39.70 -7.93 -39.76
N SER A 155 39.98 -6.95 -40.63
CA SER A 155 41.22 -6.89 -41.40
C SER A 155 42.41 -6.47 -40.56
N HIS A 156 43.58 -7.08 -40.80
CA HIS A 156 44.82 -6.67 -40.14
C HIS A 156 45.34 -5.37 -40.75
N ILE A 157 45.37 -4.30 -39.95
CA ILE A 157 45.47 -2.92 -40.44
C ILE A 157 46.75 -2.69 -41.25
N GLU A 158 47.92 -2.97 -40.66
CA GLU A 158 49.20 -2.72 -41.34
C GLU A 158 49.42 -3.69 -42.52
N LEU A 159 48.90 -4.92 -42.43
CA LEU A 159 49.05 -5.91 -43.49
C LEU A 159 48.23 -5.49 -44.71
N THR A 160 47.01 -4.99 -44.50
CA THR A 160 46.19 -4.40 -45.55
C THR A 160 46.87 -3.20 -46.20
N GLN A 161 47.52 -2.32 -45.43
CA GLN A 161 48.28 -1.19 -45.99
C GLN A 161 49.44 -1.68 -46.88
N ARG A 162 50.20 -2.68 -46.44
CA ARG A 162 51.30 -3.27 -47.22
C ARG A 162 50.79 -3.96 -48.49
N ILE A 163 49.66 -4.66 -48.41
CA ILE A 163 49.01 -5.26 -49.58
C ILE A 163 48.63 -4.18 -50.60
N LYS A 164 47.89 -3.15 -50.17
CA LYS A 164 47.47 -2.04 -51.05
C LYS A 164 48.66 -1.35 -51.70
N ALA A 165 49.75 -1.14 -50.98
CA ALA A 165 50.97 -0.55 -51.51
C ALA A 165 51.68 -1.42 -52.56
N ALA A 166 51.50 -2.74 -52.51
CA ALA A 166 52.05 -3.67 -53.49
C ALA A 166 51.11 -3.93 -54.68
N MET A 167 49.85 -3.51 -54.61
CA MET A 167 48.87 -3.69 -55.69
C MET A 167 49.05 -2.64 -56.78
N ASN A 168 48.80 -3.03 -58.03
CA ASN A 168 48.80 -2.10 -59.16
C ASN A 168 47.66 -1.07 -59.08
N ASP A 169 46.49 -1.50 -58.58
CA ASP A 169 45.33 -0.66 -58.31
C ASP A 169 44.88 -0.82 -56.85
N PRO A 170 45.32 0.06 -55.92
CA PRO A 170 44.97 -0.02 -54.50
C PRO A 170 43.47 0.14 -54.22
N ASP A 171 42.72 0.82 -55.08
CA ASP A 171 41.28 1.09 -54.90
C ASP A 171 40.44 -0.16 -55.21
N SER A 172 40.99 -1.10 -55.98
CA SER A 172 40.38 -2.39 -56.26
C SER A 172 40.42 -3.40 -55.11
N TYR A 173 41.08 -3.07 -53.99
CA TYR A 173 41.24 -3.96 -52.84
C TYR A 173 39.90 -4.22 -52.13
N GLU A 174 39.56 -5.50 -52.01
CA GLU A 174 38.38 -5.98 -51.32
C GLU A 174 38.79 -7.10 -50.35
N HIS A 175 38.61 -6.86 -49.05
CA HIS A 175 38.91 -7.86 -48.02
C HIS A 175 37.92 -9.02 -48.07
N VAL A 176 38.40 -10.27 -47.98
CA VAL A 176 37.55 -11.46 -47.96
C VAL A 176 37.55 -12.12 -46.58
N ASP A 177 38.72 -12.50 -46.07
CA ASP A 177 38.85 -13.19 -44.78
C ASP A 177 40.22 -12.89 -44.15
N THR A 178 40.29 -12.95 -42.83
CA THR A 178 41.57 -12.91 -42.10
C THR A 178 41.52 -13.87 -40.93
N ARG A 179 42.52 -14.75 -40.90
CA ARG A 179 42.71 -15.73 -39.83
C ARG A 179 44.05 -15.46 -39.18
N TYR A 180 44.11 -15.61 -37.87
CA TYR A 180 45.35 -15.53 -37.14
C TYR A 180 45.56 -16.76 -36.28
N ARG A 181 46.82 -17.07 -36.02
CA ARG A 181 47.26 -18.08 -35.05
C ARG A 181 48.18 -17.41 -34.05
N ASP A 182 47.83 -17.51 -32.77
CA ASP A 182 48.65 -17.03 -31.66
C ASP A 182 49.73 -18.08 -31.32
N ASN A 183 51.00 -17.70 -31.44
CA ASN A 183 52.14 -18.51 -31.04
C ASN A 183 52.77 -18.04 -29.70
N GLY A 184 52.14 -17.10 -29.00
CA GLY A 184 52.59 -16.56 -27.71
C GLY A 184 53.41 -15.27 -27.89
N ASP A 185 54.55 -15.35 -28.58
CA ASP A 185 55.45 -14.21 -28.83
C ASP A 185 55.08 -13.41 -30.09
N HIS A 186 54.48 -14.08 -31.08
CA HIS A 186 54.06 -13.49 -32.34
C HIS A 186 52.75 -14.11 -32.86
N LEU A 187 52.13 -13.42 -33.81
CA LEU A 187 50.95 -13.88 -34.53
C LEU A 187 51.34 -14.26 -35.96
N ILE A 188 50.79 -15.36 -36.45
CA ILE A 188 50.79 -15.67 -37.89
C ILE A 188 49.43 -15.28 -38.42
N VAL A 189 49.40 -14.24 -39.26
CA VAL A 189 48.17 -13.71 -39.85
C VAL A 189 48.13 -14.07 -41.33
N THR A 190 47.03 -14.70 -41.74
CA THR A 190 46.73 -15.03 -43.14
C THR A 190 45.51 -14.22 -43.56
N THR A 191 45.70 -13.34 -44.54
CA THR A 191 44.65 -12.49 -45.11
C THR A 191 44.40 -12.87 -46.56
N SER A 192 43.15 -13.17 -46.89
CA SER A 192 42.68 -13.37 -48.26
C SER A 192 41.94 -12.12 -48.74
N PHE A 193 42.27 -11.67 -49.95
CA PHE A 193 41.71 -10.46 -50.53
C PHE A 193 41.50 -10.60 -52.03
N ARG A 194 40.62 -9.78 -52.60
CA ARG A 194 40.42 -9.64 -54.04
C ARG A 194 41.03 -8.34 -54.52
N GLY A 195 41.58 -8.35 -55.73
CA GLY A 195 42.14 -7.18 -56.39
C GLY A 195 42.07 -7.30 -57.91
N ALA A 196 42.02 -6.17 -58.59
CA ALA A 196 42.10 -6.14 -60.06
C ALA A 196 43.55 -6.41 -60.50
N ASN A 197 43.72 -7.33 -61.45
CA ASN A 197 45.00 -7.55 -62.10
C ASN A 197 45.21 -6.56 -63.25
N ALA A 198 46.41 -6.56 -63.86
CA ALA A 198 46.75 -5.68 -64.98
C ALA A 198 45.86 -5.89 -66.24
N PHE A 199 45.10 -6.98 -66.30
CA PHE A 199 44.16 -7.30 -67.39
C PHE A 199 42.70 -6.98 -67.05
N GLY A 200 42.43 -6.31 -65.91
CA GLY A 200 41.09 -5.89 -65.48
C GLY A 200 40.25 -7.00 -64.83
N GLY A 201 40.80 -8.20 -64.61
CA GLY A 201 40.12 -9.29 -63.91
C GLY A 201 40.33 -9.21 -62.39
N LYS A 202 39.27 -9.47 -61.61
CA LYS A 202 39.38 -9.63 -60.15
C LYS A 202 39.93 -11.01 -59.80
N VAL A 203 41.06 -11.07 -59.09
CA VAL A 203 41.71 -12.31 -58.63
C VAL A 203 41.74 -12.35 -57.11
N VAL A 204 41.58 -13.53 -56.53
CA VAL A 204 41.73 -13.77 -55.08
C VAL A 204 43.18 -14.12 -54.79
N ASN A 205 43.83 -13.35 -53.95
CA ASN A 205 45.20 -13.59 -53.48
C ASN A 205 45.19 -13.82 -51.96
N THR A 206 46.18 -14.56 -51.46
CA THR A 206 46.34 -14.84 -50.04
C THR A 206 47.74 -14.52 -49.58
N TRP A 207 47.85 -13.66 -48.57
CA TRP A 207 49.13 -13.29 -47.97
C TRP A 207 49.20 -13.80 -46.54
N THR A 208 50.34 -14.39 -46.19
CA THR A 208 50.64 -14.83 -44.84
C THR A 208 51.83 -14.07 -44.30
N ALA A 209 51.68 -13.45 -43.12
CA ALA A 209 52.69 -12.64 -42.48
C ALA A 209 52.86 -12.98 -41.01
N ARG A 210 54.08 -12.84 -40.50
CA ARG A 210 54.39 -12.80 -39.07
C ARG A 210 54.20 -11.37 -38.57
N THR A 211 53.42 -11.22 -37.52
CA THR A 211 53.09 -9.93 -36.90
C THR A 211 53.36 -9.99 -35.41
N ALA A 212 53.75 -8.87 -34.82
CA ALA A 212 53.89 -8.71 -33.38
C ALA A 212 52.52 -8.46 -32.74
N ILE A 213 52.44 -8.63 -31.42
CA ILE A 213 51.19 -8.44 -30.65
C ILE A 213 50.69 -6.98 -30.74
N ASP A 214 51.59 -6.01 -30.96
CA ASP A 214 51.27 -4.59 -31.16
C ASP A 214 50.61 -4.30 -32.54
N GLY A 215 50.37 -5.33 -33.35
CA GLY A 215 49.83 -5.20 -34.69
C GLY A 215 50.88 -4.90 -35.76
N ARG A 216 52.18 -4.91 -35.40
CA ARG A 216 53.24 -4.60 -36.36
C ARG A 216 53.59 -5.78 -37.25
N VAL A 217 53.69 -5.59 -38.56
CA VAL A 217 54.13 -6.66 -39.48
C VAL A 217 55.66 -6.80 -39.46
N LEU A 218 56.16 -7.93 -38.94
CA LEU A 218 57.58 -8.24 -38.86
C LEU A 218 58.13 -8.80 -40.18
N GLN A 219 57.43 -9.76 -40.78
CA GLN A 219 57.90 -10.46 -41.97
C GLN A 219 56.73 -11.01 -42.80
N ILE A 220 56.81 -10.91 -44.13
CA ILE A 220 55.89 -11.61 -45.03
C ILE A 220 56.47 -13.01 -45.30
N ILE A 221 55.71 -14.05 -44.98
CA ILE A 221 56.12 -15.45 -45.08
C ILE A 221 55.80 -16.01 -46.45
N SER A 222 54.61 -15.73 -46.96
CA SER A 222 54.13 -16.28 -48.23
C SER A 222 53.12 -15.36 -48.89
N THR A 223 53.17 -15.31 -50.22
CA THR A 223 52.22 -14.63 -51.09
C THR A 223 51.78 -15.62 -52.16
N GLN A 224 50.48 -15.89 -52.23
CA GLN A 224 49.85 -16.80 -53.20
C GLN A 224 48.78 -16.09 -54.00
#